data_AF-A0A2V2SUB3-F1
#
_entry.id   AF-A0A2V2SUB3-F1
#
_cell.length_a   1.000
_cell.length_b   1.000
_cell.length_c   1.000
_cell.angle_alpha   90.00
_cell.angle_beta   90.00
_cell.angle_gamma   90.00
#
_symmetry.space_group_name_H-M   'P 1'
#
loop_
_entity.id
_entity.type
_entity.pdbx_description
1 polymer ?
#
loop_
_entity_poly.entity_id
_entity_poly.type
_entity_poly.pdbx_seq_one_letter_code
_entity_poly.pdbx_strand_id
1 'polypeptide(L)' 'MSKRKVAIIGSGNIGTDLMIKILRNAQHLEMAAMVGIDPASDGLARASRMGVATTHEGVEGLTRLPIFDEIDFVFDAT' A
#
# COMPACT_ATOMS: atom_id res chain seq x y z
N MET A 1 17.77 -7.32 10.72
CA MET A 1 17.71 -6.84 9.32
C MET A 1 16.62 -5.79 9.22
N SER A 2 16.82 -4.73 8.43
CA SER A 2 15.73 -3.78 8.13
C SER A 2 14.66 -4.50 7.30
N LYS A 3 13.40 -4.13 7.51
CA LYS A 3 12.30 -4.60 6.67
C LYS A 3 12.38 -3.89 5.30
N ARG A 4 11.85 -4.56 4.27
CA ARG A 4 11.73 -4.04 2.90
C ARG A 4 10.38 -3.36 2.74
N LYS A 5 10.37 -2.17 2.15
CA LYS A 5 9.13 -1.38 1.98
C LYS A 5 8.34 -1.89 0.80
N VAL A 6 7.02 -1.95 0.95
CA VAL A 6 6.14 -2.49 -0.09
C VAL A 6 4.96 -1.56 -0.41
N ALA A 7 4.61 -1.49 -1.69
CA ALA A 7 3.35 -0.94 -2.15
C ALA A 7 2.36 -2.06 -2.49
N ILE A 8 1.07 -1.79 -2.32
CA ILE A 8 -0.01 -2.61 -2.85
C ILE A 8 -0.80 -1.78 -3.86
N ILE A 9 -0.98 -2.31 -5.07
CA ILE A 9 -1.88 -1.74 -6.08
C ILE A 9 -3.18 -2.52 -6.07
N GLY A 10 -4.29 -1.82 -5.91
CA GLY A 10 -5.62 -2.40 -5.75
C GLY A 10 -6.08 -2.37 -4.29
N SER A 11 -6.96 -1.41 -3.97
CA SER A 11 -7.50 -1.19 -2.62
C SER A 11 -8.80 -1.96 -2.35
N GLY A 12 -9.03 -3.06 -3.07
CA GLY A 12 -10.17 -3.95 -2.88
C GLY A 12 -9.98 -4.93 -1.72
N ASN A 13 -10.78 -6.00 -1.71
CA ASN A 13 -10.76 -7.02 -0.64
C ASN A 13 -9.38 -7.70 -0.52
N ILE A 14 -8.77 -8.10 -1.63
CA ILE A 14 -7.47 -8.80 -1.65
C ILE A 14 -6.35 -7.89 -1.14
N GLY A 15 -6.19 -6.70 -1.73
CA GLY A 15 -5.14 -5.78 -1.33
C GLY A 15 -5.28 -5.31 0.12
N THR A 16 -6.51 -5.04 0.57
CA THR A 16 -6.75 -4.66 1.97
C THR A 16 -6.45 -5.78 2.94
N ASP A 17 -6.82 -7.03 2.63
CA ASP A 17 -6.47 -8.18 3.47
C ASP A 17 -4.95 -8.42 3.51
N LEU A 18 -4.26 -8.33 2.37
CA LEU A 18 -2.81 -8.43 2.28
C LEU A 18 -2.12 -7.33 3.11
N MET A 19 -2.59 -6.08 3.04
CA MET A 19 -2.09 -4.97 3.85
C MET A 19 -2.15 -5.32 5.35
N ILE A 20 -3.28 -5.86 5.83
CA ILE A 20 -3.43 -6.25 7.23
C ILE A 20 -2.46 -7.36 7.61
N LYS A 21 -2.26 -8.36 6.73
CA LYS A 21 -1.27 -9.42 6.95
C LYS A 21 0.15 -8.87 7.02
N ILE A 22 0.52 -7.92 6.17
CA ILE A 22 1.84 -7.28 6.23
C ILE A 22 2.02 -6.52 7.55
N LEU A 23 1.06 -5.68 7.92
CA LEU A 23 1.12 -4.87 9.14
C LEU A 23 1.20 -5.72 10.42
N ARG A 24 0.55 -6.89 10.44
CA ARG A 24 0.47 -7.72 11.64
C ARG A 24 1.46 -8.88 11.70
N ASN A 25 1.86 -9.42 10.55
CA ASN A 25 2.55 -10.71 10.49
C ASN A 25 3.88 -10.68 9.72
N ALA A 26 4.13 -9.69 8.87
CA ALA A 26 5.35 -9.71 8.08
C ALA A 26 6.60 -9.50 8.94
N GLN A 27 7.52 -10.45 8.86
CA GLN A 27 8.82 -10.39 9.52
C GLN A 27 9.84 -9.58 8.70
N HIS A 28 9.69 -9.55 7.38
CA HIS A 28 10.66 -8.95 6.45
C HIS A 28 10.10 -7.79 5.62
N LEU A 29 8.79 -7.53 5.68
CA LEU A 29 8.12 -6.48 4.90
C LEU A 29 7.47 -5.45 5.81
N GLU A 30 7.43 -4.21 5.33
CA GLU A 30 6.72 -3.10 5.95
C GLU A 30 5.87 -2.35 4.91
N MET A 31 4.66 -1.94 5.29
CA MET A 31 3.77 -1.20 4.38
C MET A 31 4.29 0.22 4.16
N ALA A 32 4.46 0.59 2.90
CA ALA A 32 4.79 1.96 2.48
C ALA A 32 3.58 2.67 1.88
N ALA A 33 2.89 2.04 0.92
CA ALA A 33 1.78 2.66 0.21
C ALA A 33 0.64 1.69 -0.14
N MET A 34 -0.60 2.19 -0.09
CA MET A 34 -1.78 1.56 -0.70
C MET A 34 -2.25 2.43 -1.87
N VAL A 35 -2.45 1.81 -3.02
CA VAL A 35 -2.76 2.49 -4.28
C VAL A 35 -4.12 2.02 -4.79
N GLY A 36 -4.97 2.96 -5.15
CA GLY A 36 -6.26 2.71 -5.80
C GLY A 36 -6.51 3.70 -6.92
N ILE A 37 -7.70 3.62 -7.50
CA ILE A 37 -8.21 4.56 -8.52
C ILE A 37 -9.51 5.26 -8.11
N ASP A 38 -10.14 4.77 -7.02
CA ASP A 38 -11.38 5.34 -6.47
C ASP A 38 -11.08 6.07 -5.15
N PRO A 39 -11.22 7.41 -5.08
CA PRO A 39 -11.01 8.17 -3.86
C PRO A 39 -11.98 7.79 -2.73
N ALA A 40 -13.12 7.17 -3.03
CA ALA A 40 -14.10 6.70 -2.05
C ALA A 40 -13.82 5.26 -1.55
N SER A 41 -12.72 4.64 -1.96
CA SER A 41 -12.38 3.26 -1.58
C SER A 41 -12.23 3.08 -0.06
N ASP A 42 -13.00 2.14 0.50
CA ASP A 42 -12.88 1.71 1.90
C ASP A 42 -11.47 1.22 2.26
N GLY A 43 -10.79 0.56 1.32
CA GLY A 43 -9.41 0.09 1.50
C GLY A 43 -8.41 1.23 1.65
N LEU A 44 -8.55 2.30 0.85
CA LEU A 44 -7.74 3.52 1.00
C LEU A 44 -8.05 4.22 2.33
N ALA A 45 -9.32 4.37 2.68
CA ALA A 45 -9.72 4.95 3.96
C ALA A 45 -9.14 4.15 5.14
N ARG A 46 -9.11 2.82 5.04
CA ARG A 46 -8.51 1.95 6.06
C ARG A 46 -6.99 2.10 6.14
N ALA A 47 -6.30 2.10 5.00
CA ALA A 47 -4.85 2.31 4.94
C ALA A 47 -4.44 3.63 5.60
N SER A 48 -5.14 4.72 5.28
CA SER A 48 -4.93 6.04 5.87
C SER A 48 -5.11 6.05 7.39
N ARG A 49 -6.18 5.43 7.92
CA ARG A 49 -6.41 5.28 9.37
C ARG A 49 -5.29 4.50 10.09
N MET A 50 -4.58 3.64 9.37
CA MET A 50 -3.46 2.84 9.89
C MET A 50 -2.10 3.50 9.65
N GLY A 51 -2.06 4.73 9.13
CA GLY A 51 -0.83 5.48 8.88
C GLY A 51 -0.05 5.06 7.64
N VAL A 52 -0.67 4.32 6.72
CA VAL A 52 -0.06 3.95 5.43
C VAL A 52 -0.28 5.07 4.42
N ALA A 53 0.72 5.42 3.62
CA ALA A 53 0.55 6.42 2.57
C ALA A 53 -0.48 5.92 1.54
N THR A 54 -1.28 6.83 0.99
CA THR A 54 -2.35 6.46 0.05
C THR A 54 -2.33 7.35 -1.18
N THR A 55 -2.75 6.79 -2.31
CA THR A 55 -3.08 7.55 -3.51
C THR A 55 -4.23 6.89 -4.24
N HIS A 56 -5.10 7.71 -4.83
CA HIS A 56 -6.20 7.28 -5.70
C HIS A 56 -5.90 7.58 -7.18
N GLU A 57 -4.66 7.97 -7.50
CA GLU A 57 -4.23 8.34 -8.85
C GLU A 57 -3.50 7.17 -9.56
N GLY A 58 -3.76 5.93 -9.12
CA GLY A 58 -3.14 4.73 -9.67
C GLY A 58 -1.61 4.71 -9.55
N VAL A 59 -0.98 3.97 -10.47
CA VAL A 59 0.48 3.76 -10.48
C VAL A 59 1.26 5.06 -10.69
N GLU A 60 0.74 5.98 -11.50
CA GLU A 60 1.36 7.29 -11.65
C GLU A 60 1.35 8.07 -10.34
N GLY A 61 0.24 8.00 -9.59
CA GLY A 61 0.15 8.55 -8.23
C GLY A 61 1.20 7.97 -7.30
N LEU A 62 1.42 6.64 -7.38
CA LEU A 62 2.42 5.95 -6.57
C LEU A 62 3.83 6.51 -6.83
N THR A 63 4.20 6.71 -8.10
CA THR A 63 5.54 7.23 -8.48
C THR A 63 5.80 8.66 -8.01
N ARG A 64 4.76 9.41 -7.62
CA ARG A 64 4.87 10.78 -7.10
C ARG A 64 4.91 10.84 -5.57
N LEU A 65 4.66 9.72 -4.87
CA LEU A 65 4.74 9.71 -3.41
C LEU A 65 6.21 9.88 -2.98
N PRO A 66 6.51 10.71 -1.96
CA PRO A 66 7.89 10.90 -1.49
C PRO A 66 8.60 9.60 -1.04
N ILE A 67 7.82 8.59 -0.65
CA ILE A 67 8.34 7.30 -0.19
C ILE A 67 8.63 6.32 -1.34
N PHE A 68 8.31 6.67 -2.59
CA PHE A 68 8.40 5.76 -3.74
C PHE A 68 9.81 5.20 -3.93
N ASP A 69 10.84 6.04 -3.81
CA ASP A 69 12.24 5.66 -3.99
C ASP A 69 12.75 4.66 -2.94
N GLU A 70 12.01 4.48 -1.85
CA GLU A 70 12.33 3.51 -0.81
C GLU A 70 11.60 2.16 -0.98
N ILE A 71 10.66 2.05 -1.92
CA ILE A 71 9.82 0.85 -2.12
C ILE A 71 10.61 -0.22 -2.89
N ASP A 72 10.79 -1.39 -2.26
CA ASP A 72 11.52 -2.52 -2.84
C ASP A 72 10.60 -3.49 -3.60
N PHE A 73 9.33 -3.60 -3.19
CA PHE A 73 8.37 -4.54 -3.78
C PHE A 73 7.01 -3.89 -4.05
N VAL A 74 6.33 -4.39 -5.08
CA VAL A 74 4.95 -4.05 -5.40
C VAL A 74 4.15 -5.34 -5.48
N PHE A 75 3.01 -5.38 -4.78
CA PHE A 75 2.01 -6.42 -4.95
C PHE A 75 0.84 -5.87 -5.77
N ASP A 76 0.54 -6.52 -6.90
CA ASP A 76 -0.63 -6.20 -7.72
C ASP A 76 -1.82 -7.06 -7.29
N ALA A 77 -2.91 -6.39 -6.94
CA ALA A 77 -4.19 -6.95 -6.52
C ALA A 77 -5.36 -6.13 -7.13
N THR A 78 -5.19 -5.68 -8.37
CA THR A 78 -6.21 -4.95 -9.15
C THR A 78 -7.32 -5.84 -9.69
#